data_AF-T0S5B6-F1
#
_entry.id   AF-T0S5B6-F1
#
_cell.length_a   1.000
_cell.length_b   1.000
_cell.length_c   1.000
_cell.angle_alpha   90.00
_cell.angle_beta   90.00
_cell.angle_gamma   90.00
#
_symmetry.space_group_name_H-M   'P 1'
#
loop_
_entity.id
_entity.type
_entity.pdbx_description
1 polymer ?
#
loop_
_entity_poly.entity_id
_entity_poly.type
_entity_poly.pdbx_seq_one_letter_code
_entity_poly.pdbx_strand_id
1 'polypeptide(L)'
;MRGLLLLVLGALRGLLACRIMGASTGECQTPSVFLQYMPFCGPLLQYTACIPEAQTIWYNHSVKSKDLFLSQMYQKLVKQREYFEQDVDLNNAKRDEWGNTGEIVPRFTENRDCQDAFRNYMCWLNFPRCDDAGVSLVMCRSVCENYFKACMVQTRSNLLSLTRRLH
;
A
#
# COMPACT_ATOMS: atom_id res chain seq x y z
N MET A 1 29.01 -17.92 31.83
CA MET A 1 27.79 -18.56 31.27
C MET A 1 26.61 -17.60 31.07
N ARG A 2 26.36 -16.60 31.94
CA ARG A 2 25.27 -15.61 31.74
C ARG A 2 25.40 -14.72 30.50
N GLY A 3 26.62 -14.29 30.14
CA GLY A 3 26.85 -13.45 28.96
C GLY A 3 26.58 -14.15 27.62
N LEU A 4 26.88 -15.44 27.52
CA LEU A 4 26.61 -16.24 26.32
C LEU A 4 25.11 -16.46 26.12
N LEU A 5 24.36 -16.65 27.22
CA LEU A 5 22.90 -16.81 27.20
C LEU A 5 22.18 -15.53 26.72
N LEU A 6 22.66 -14.35 27.15
CA LEU A 6 22.11 -13.05 26.74
C LEU A 6 22.41 -12.73 25.27
N LEU A 7 23.60 -13.10 24.76
CA LEU A 7 23.96 -12.98 23.35
C LEU A 7 23.12 -13.90 22.46
N VAL A 8 22.85 -15.13 22.89
CA VAL A 8 21.98 -16.08 22.17
C VAL A 8 20.52 -15.60 22.15
N LEU A 9 20.01 -15.08 23.27
CA LEU A 9 18.66 -14.52 23.35
C LEU A 9 18.48 -13.25 22.50
N GLY A 10 19.53 -12.42 22.38
CA GLY A 10 19.53 -11.24 21.49
C GLY A 10 19.53 -11.61 20.01
N ALA A 11 20.29 -12.64 19.60
CA ALA A 11 20.34 -13.11 18.22
C ALA A 11 19.02 -13.76 17.76
N LEU A 12 18.30 -14.44 18.67
CA LEU A 12 16.98 -15.03 18.38
C LEU A 12 15.89 -14.00 18.08
N ARG A 13 15.97 -12.79 18.63
CA ARG A 13 14.99 -11.71 18.35
C ARG A 13 15.10 -11.17 16.93
N GLY A 14 16.29 -11.17 16.34
CA GLY A 14 16.51 -10.72 14.95
C GLY A 14 15.96 -11.66 13.88
N LEU A 15 15.59 -12.89 14.25
CA LEU A 15 15.04 -13.91 13.35
C LEU A 15 13.50 -13.88 13.28
N LEU A 16 12.83 -13.14 14.15
CA LEU A 16 11.37 -13.04 14.23
C LEU A 16 10.82 -11.68 13.77
N ALA A 17 11.71 -10.78 13.35
CA ALA A 17 11.33 -9.47 12.87
C ALA A 17 10.97 -9.53 11.38
N CYS A 18 9.76 -9.13 11.05
CA CYS A 18 9.30 -9.04 9.68
C CYS A 18 9.91 -7.79 9.02
N ARG A 19 10.25 -7.91 7.73
CA ARG A 19 10.91 -6.84 6.98
C ARG A 19 9.87 -5.99 6.28
N ILE A 20 9.84 -4.69 6.57
CA ILE A 20 9.07 -3.73 5.78
C ILE A 20 10.09 -3.04 4.86
N MET A 21 9.92 -3.20 3.54
CA MET A 21 10.83 -2.62 2.54
C MET A 21 12.31 -3.02 2.73
N GLY A 22 12.57 -4.25 3.14
CA GLY A 22 13.92 -4.79 3.33
C GLY A 22 14.58 -4.47 4.69
N ALA A 23 14.01 -3.53 5.45
CA ALA A 23 14.45 -3.18 6.81
C ALA A 23 13.69 -3.98 7.88
N SER A 24 14.39 -4.44 8.90
CA SER A 24 13.82 -5.15 10.05
C SER A 24 13.13 -4.15 10.99
N THR A 25 11.83 -3.93 10.80
CA THR A 25 11.08 -2.86 11.49
C THR A 25 9.73 -3.30 12.06
N GLY A 26 9.37 -4.59 11.99
CA GLY A 26 8.10 -5.04 12.50
C GLY A 26 8.10 -6.46 13.06
N GLU A 27 6.95 -6.88 13.56
CA GLU A 27 6.66 -8.22 14.04
C GLU A 27 5.43 -8.79 13.32
N CYS A 28 5.43 -10.09 13.05
CA CYS A 28 4.27 -10.78 12.50
C CYS A 28 3.24 -11.06 13.58
N GLN A 29 2.06 -10.45 13.46
CA GLN A 29 1.01 -10.54 14.49
C GLN A 29 -0.33 -10.92 13.87
N THR A 30 -1.19 -11.56 14.67
CA THR A 30 -2.54 -11.98 14.25
C THR A 30 -3.54 -10.82 14.31
N PRO A 31 -4.64 -10.87 13.53
CA PRO A 31 -5.63 -9.78 13.49
C PRO A 31 -6.20 -9.36 14.85
N SER A 32 -6.34 -10.30 15.78
CA SER A 32 -6.78 -10.02 17.16
C SER A 32 -5.94 -8.96 17.90
N VAL A 33 -4.67 -8.80 17.54
CA VAL A 33 -3.74 -7.86 18.19
C VAL A 33 -3.89 -6.45 17.65
N PHE A 34 -4.05 -6.30 16.34
CA PHE A 34 -3.94 -5.00 15.66
C PHE A 34 -5.27 -4.41 15.21
N LEU A 35 -6.32 -5.21 14.98
CA LEU A 35 -7.56 -4.73 14.36
C LEU A 35 -8.22 -3.58 15.12
N GLN A 36 -8.18 -3.61 16.46
CA GLN A 36 -8.74 -2.55 17.30
C GLN A 36 -8.08 -1.17 17.09
N TYR A 37 -6.87 -1.14 16.52
CA TYR A 37 -6.09 0.08 16.30
C TYR A 37 -6.08 0.52 14.83
N MET A 38 -6.75 -0.22 13.93
CA MET A 38 -6.65 -0.04 12.47
C MET A 38 -8.02 0.18 11.81
N PRO A 39 -8.66 1.34 12.00
CA PRO A 39 -9.92 1.64 11.34
C PRO A 39 -9.82 1.69 9.81
N PHE A 40 -8.67 2.09 9.24
CA PHE A 40 -8.54 2.29 7.80
C PHE A 40 -8.14 1.02 7.05
N CYS A 41 -7.04 0.35 7.39
CA CYS A 41 -6.61 -0.87 6.70
C CYS A 41 -7.13 -2.15 7.35
N GLY A 42 -7.49 -2.13 8.64
CA GLY A 42 -7.86 -3.32 9.41
C GLY A 42 -8.91 -4.24 8.77
N PRO A 43 -10.03 -3.72 8.22
CA PRO A 43 -11.04 -4.56 7.58
C PRO A 43 -10.51 -5.41 6.40
N LEU A 44 -9.38 -5.04 5.81
CA LEU A 44 -8.73 -5.73 4.68
C LEU A 44 -7.69 -6.77 5.11
N LEU A 45 -7.30 -6.76 6.40
CA LEU A 45 -6.17 -7.53 6.94
C LEU A 45 -6.69 -8.72 7.77
N GLN A 46 -7.35 -9.66 7.11
CA GLN A 46 -7.84 -10.91 7.73
C GLN A 46 -6.77 -12.00 7.80
N TYR A 47 -5.50 -11.62 7.91
CA TYR A 47 -4.35 -12.52 7.88
C TYR A 47 -3.28 -12.05 8.85
N THR A 48 -2.35 -12.94 9.20
CA THR A 48 -1.16 -12.57 9.98
C THR A 48 -0.31 -11.58 9.20
N ALA A 49 -0.17 -10.36 9.71
CA ALA A 49 0.43 -9.25 9.00
C ALA A 49 1.67 -8.75 9.74
N CYS A 50 2.61 -8.22 8.97
CA CYS A 50 3.78 -7.53 9.48
C CYS A 50 3.39 -6.13 9.97
N ILE A 51 3.45 -5.90 11.28
CA ILE A 51 3.07 -4.63 11.91
C ILE A 51 4.28 -3.95 12.58
N PRO A 52 4.30 -2.61 12.68
CA PRO A 52 5.35 -1.90 13.41
C PRO A 52 5.39 -2.32 14.89
N GLU A 53 6.58 -2.66 15.39
CA GLU A 53 6.80 -2.86 16.82
C GLU A 53 6.80 -1.50 17.54
N ALA A 54 6.01 -1.38 18.60
CA ALA A 54 5.97 -0.18 19.42
C ALA A 54 7.29 -0.03 20.17
N GLN A 55 7.95 1.11 20.01
CA GLN A 55 9.25 1.39 20.62
C GLN A 55 9.22 2.66 21.47
N THR A 56 10.00 2.67 22.55
CA THR A 56 10.03 3.77 23.52
C THR A 56 10.68 5.04 22.96
N ILE A 57 11.61 4.90 22.01
CA ILE A 57 12.36 6.01 21.42
C ILE A 57 11.51 6.74 20.35
N TRP A 58 10.72 5.99 19.59
CA TRP A 58 9.83 6.51 18.55
C TRP A 58 8.38 6.11 18.83
N TYR A 59 7.70 6.90 19.67
CA TYR A 59 6.30 6.68 20.05
C TYR A 59 5.32 6.72 18.86
N ASN A 60 5.70 7.40 17.78
CA ASN A 60 4.96 7.43 16.51
C ASN A 60 5.24 6.23 15.60
N HIS A 61 6.05 5.26 16.03
CA HIS A 61 6.24 4.01 15.32
C HIS A 61 5.28 2.96 15.88
N SER A 62 4.01 3.09 15.55
CA SER A 62 2.95 2.20 16.03
C SER A 62 1.99 1.82 14.92
N VAL A 63 1.22 0.75 15.14
CA VAL A 63 0.16 0.33 14.22
C VAL A 63 -0.82 1.47 13.95
N LYS A 64 -1.32 2.10 15.01
CA LYS A 64 -2.32 3.19 14.93
C LYS A 64 -1.81 4.38 14.12
N SER A 65 -0.59 4.81 14.38
CA SER A 65 0.01 5.96 13.69
C SER A 65 0.27 5.67 12.20
N LYS A 66 0.71 4.44 11.88
CA LYS A 66 0.88 4.01 10.49
C LYS A 66 -0.45 3.90 9.74
N ASP A 67 -1.49 3.34 10.37
CA ASP A 67 -2.84 3.26 9.78
C ASP A 67 -3.42 4.66 9.53
N LEU A 68 -3.27 5.57 10.49
CA LEU A 68 -3.66 6.97 10.35
C LEU A 68 -2.91 7.67 9.22
N PHE A 69 -1.59 7.48 9.12
CA PHE A 69 -0.78 8.02 8.04
C PHE A 69 -1.27 7.52 6.67
N LEU A 70 -1.59 6.22 6.55
CA LEU A 70 -2.10 5.67 5.30
C LEU A 70 -3.48 6.21 4.94
N SER A 71 -4.37 6.40 5.91
CA SER A 71 -5.67 7.04 5.68
C SER A 71 -5.51 8.47 5.16
N GLN A 72 -4.63 9.26 5.79
CA GLN A 72 -4.38 10.64 5.39
C GLN A 72 -3.71 10.72 4.02
N MET A 73 -2.73 9.85 3.77
CA MET A 73 -2.03 9.79 2.49
C MET A 73 -2.98 9.36 1.36
N TYR A 74 -3.82 8.34 1.61
CA TYR A 74 -4.85 7.91 0.68
C TYR A 74 -5.78 9.06 0.30
N GLN A 75 -6.37 9.74 1.29
CA GLN A 75 -7.27 10.86 1.06
C GLN A 75 -6.59 11.99 0.29
N LYS A 76 -5.35 12.33 0.64
CA LYS A 76 -4.58 13.36 -0.05
C LYS A 76 -4.35 12.99 -1.51
N LEU A 77 -3.95 11.76 -1.80
CA LEU A 77 -3.64 11.30 -3.15
C LEU A 77 -4.90 11.20 -4.02
N VAL A 78 -6.00 10.67 -3.49
CA VAL A 78 -7.29 10.62 -4.21
C VAL A 78 -7.78 12.02 -4.52
N LYS A 79 -7.84 12.91 -3.51
CA LYS A 79 -8.28 14.30 -3.71
C LYS A 79 -7.41 15.06 -4.71
N GLN A 80 -6.09 14.85 -4.67
CA GLN A 80 -5.17 15.45 -5.63
C GLN A 80 -5.47 14.96 -7.05
N ARG A 81 -5.76 13.67 -7.25
CA ARG A 81 -6.12 13.11 -8.56
C ARG A 81 -7.44 13.68 -9.07
N GLU A 82 -8.48 13.67 -8.23
CA GLU A 82 -9.78 14.25 -8.56
C GLU A 82 -9.67 15.74 -8.94
N TYR A 83 -8.81 16.50 -8.25
CA TYR A 83 -8.57 17.90 -8.57
C TYR A 83 -8.00 18.10 -9.98
N PHE A 84 -7.00 17.30 -10.38
CA PHE A 84 -6.44 17.36 -11.74
C PHE A 84 -7.41 16.85 -12.80
N GLU A 85 -8.24 15.86 -12.46
CA GLU A 85 -9.25 15.30 -13.37
C GLU A 85 -10.41 16.27 -13.64
N GLN A 86 -10.62 17.26 -12.77
CA GLN A 86 -11.70 18.27 -12.88
C GLN A 86 -11.17 19.65 -13.27
N ASP A 87 -9.88 19.77 -13.61
CA ASP A 87 -9.24 21.03 -13.92
C ASP A 87 -9.70 21.57 -15.29
N VAL A 88 -10.46 22.66 -15.25
CA VAL A 88 -11.04 23.32 -16.43
C VAL A 88 -9.96 23.98 -17.29
N ASP A 89 -8.88 24.47 -16.68
CA ASP A 89 -7.80 25.15 -17.38
C ASP A 89 -6.96 24.15 -18.18
N LEU A 90 -6.65 22.98 -17.61
CA LEU A 90 -6.01 21.88 -18.32
C LEU A 90 -6.86 21.42 -19.52
N ASN A 91 -8.17 21.26 -19.31
CA ASN A 91 -9.09 20.86 -20.37
C ASN A 91 -9.16 21.92 -21.49
N ASN A 92 -9.27 23.20 -21.14
CA ASN A 92 -9.27 24.32 -22.10
C ASN A 92 -7.96 24.40 -22.89
N ALA A 93 -6.83 24.08 -22.25
CA ALA A 93 -5.51 24.04 -22.87
C ALA A 93 -5.28 22.78 -23.72
N LYS A 94 -6.25 21.85 -23.80
CA LYS A 94 -6.14 20.53 -24.45
C LYS A 94 -4.94 19.75 -23.92
N ARG A 95 -4.80 19.76 -22.60
CA ARG A 95 -3.75 19.05 -21.87
C ARG A 95 -4.35 17.91 -21.03
N ASP A 96 -3.65 16.79 -21.01
CA ASP A 96 -3.98 15.66 -20.13
C ASP A 96 -3.53 15.91 -18.68
N GLU A 97 -3.84 14.98 -17.78
CA GLU A 97 -3.51 15.05 -16.35
C GLU A 97 -1.98 14.99 -16.03
N TRP A 98 -1.13 14.85 -17.06
CA TRP A 98 0.33 14.92 -16.95
C TRP A 98 0.95 16.12 -17.69
N GLY A 99 0.13 16.96 -18.32
CA GLY A 99 0.57 18.14 -19.09
C GLY A 99 0.96 17.86 -20.55
N ASN A 100 0.75 16.66 -21.08
CA ASN A 100 0.91 16.38 -22.50
C ASN A 100 -0.32 16.86 -23.29
N THR A 101 -0.20 16.97 -24.61
CA THR A 101 -1.36 17.25 -25.46
C THR A 101 -2.33 16.06 -25.44
N GLY A 102 -3.57 16.29 -25.04
CA GLY A 102 -4.56 15.22 -24.88
C GLY A 102 -5.84 15.66 -24.17
N GLU A 103 -6.69 14.69 -23.87
CA GLU A 103 -7.90 14.87 -23.06
C GLU A 103 -7.67 14.28 -21.67
N ILE A 104 -8.27 14.89 -20.66
CA ILE A 104 -8.25 14.39 -19.30
C ILE A 104 -9.06 13.10 -19.22
N VAL A 105 -8.46 12.04 -18.68
CA VAL A 105 -9.15 10.76 -18.47
C VAL A 105 -9.55 10.63 -16.99
N PRO A 106 -10.84 10.77 -16.63
CA PRO A 106 -11.27 10.58 -15.25
C PRO A 106 -11.11 9.12 -14.84
N ARG A 107 -10.30 8.88 -13.80
CA ARG A 107 -10.01 7.53 -13.29
C ARG A 107 -10.40 7.38 -11.83
N PHE A 108 -10.21 8.43 -11.04
CA PHE A 108 -10.53 8.47 -9.62
C PHE A 108 -11.87 9.16 -9.36
N THR A 109 -12.23 10.15 -10.18
CA THR A 109 -13.49 10.87 -10.08
C THR A 109 -14.66 9.92 -10.30
N GLU A 110 -15.54 9.81 -9.30
CA GLU A 110 -16.75 8.96 -9.29
C GLU A 110 -16.51 7.45 -9.50
N ASN A 111 -15.26 6.99 -9.55
CA ASN A 111 -14.90 5.58 -9.74
C ASN A 111 -14.48 4.94 -8.40
N ARG A 112 -15.48 4.46 -7.66
CA ARG A 112 -15.25 3.79 -6.37
C ARG A 112 -14.41 2.53 -6.49
N ASP A 113 -14.51 1.78 -7.59
CA ASP A 113 -13.73 0.56 -7.78
C ASP A 113 -12.22 0.85 -7.87
N CYS A 114 -11.84 1.93 -8.58
CA CYS A 114 -10.45 2.39 -8.61
C CYS A 114 -9.97 2.83 -7.22
N GLN A 115 -10.78 3.62 -6.52
CA GLN A 115 -10.49 4.11 -5.17
C GLN A 115 -10.28 2.95 -4.18
N ASP A 116 -11.17 1.97 -4.19
CA ASP A 116 -11.08 0.78 -3.34
C ASP A 116 -9.88 -0.11 -3.72
N ALA A 117 -9.60 -0.28 -5.01
CA ALA A 117 -8.42 -1.00 -5.46
C ALA A 117 -7.11 -0.30 -5.05
N PHE A 118 -7.09 1.03 -5.07
CA PHE A 118 -5.96 1.82 -4.60
C PHE A 118 -5.77 1.70 -3.08
N ARG A 119 -6.85 1.71 -2.30
CA ARG A 119 -6.81 1.44 -0.86
C ARG A 119 -6.23 0.06 -0.57
N ASN A 120 -6.70 -0.98 -1.27
CA ASN A 120 -6.20 -2.34 -1.10
C ASN A 120 -4.70 -2.43 -1.42
N TYR A 121 -4.27 -1.82 -2.53
CA TYR A 121 -2.86 -1.74 -2.91
C TYR A 121 -2.02 -1.07 -1.82
N MET A 122 -2.43 0.10 -1.33
CA MET A 122 -1.72 0.85 -0.29
C MET A 122 -1.62 0.05 1.02
N CYS A 123 -2.73 -0.56 1.46
CA CYS A 123 -2.76 -1.32 2.71
C CYS A 123 -1.91 -2.58 2.66
N TRP A 124 -2.03 -3.39 1.60
CA TRP A 124 -1.28 -4.65 1.50
C TRP A 124 0.21 -4.45 1.22
N LEU A 125 0.60 -3.35 0.57
CA LEU A 125 2.00 -2.96 0.43
C LEU A 125 2.63 -2.60 1.79
N ASN A 126 1.86 -1.95 2.67
CA ASN A 126 2.36 -1.46 3.95
C ASN A 126 2.21 -2.45 5.11
N PHE A 127 1.26 -3.37 5.02
CA PHE A 127 1.03 -4.45 5.97
C PHE A 127 1.08 -5.80 5.24
N PRO A 128 2.28 -6.21 4.79
CA PRO A 128 2.43 -7.45 4.05
C PRO A 128 2.05 -8.65 4.93
N ARG A 129 1.52 -9.69 4.29
CA ARG A 129 1.27 -10.98 4.93
C ARG A 129 2.59 -11.59 5.42
N CYS A 130 2.53 -12.28 6.54
CA CYS A 130 3.62 -13.14 7.00
C CYS A 130 3.37 -14.61 6.65
N ASP A 131 4.44 -15.35 6.40
CA ASP A 131 4.41 -16.81 6.36
C ASP A 131 4.56 -17.41 7.78
N ASP A 132 4.54 -18.74 7.85
CA ASP A 132 4.66 -19.49 9.10
C ASP A 132 6.04 -19.36 9.75
N ALA A 133 7.05 -18.90 9.00
CA ALA A 133 8.39 -18.61 9.50
C ALA A 133 8.53 -17.19 10.08
N GLY A 134 7.45 -16.40 10.09
CA GLY A 134 7.48 -15.01 10.57
C GLY A 134 8.15 -14.05 9.60
N VAL A 135 8.26 -14.42 8.33
CA VAL A 135 8.85 -13.59 7.28
C VAL A 135 7.74 -12.88 6.50
N SER A 136 7.91 -11.58 6.29
CA SER A 136 7.00 -10.80 5.44
C SER A 136 7.16 -11.20 3.97
N LEU A 137 6.02 -11.45 3.33
CA LEU A 137 5.93 -11.81 1.92
C LEU A 137 5.79 -10.56 1.05
N VAL A 138 6.25 -10.67 -0.19
CA VAL A 138 5.96 -9.67 -1.21
C VAL A 138 4.46 -9.71 -1.53
N MET A 139 3.88 -8.54 -1.77
CA MET A 139 2.48 -8.42 -2.19
C MET A 139 2.20 -9.21 -3.49
N CYS A 140 1.06 -9.90 -3.54
CA CYS A 140 0.67 -10.67 -4.71
C CYS A 140 0.56 -9.80 -5.96
N ARG A 141 1.01 -10.32 -7.11
CA ARG A 141 0.89 -9.67 -8.42
C ARG A 141 -0.54 -9.29 -8.78
N SER A 142 -1.51 -10.11 -8.39
CA SER A 142 -2.94 -9.88 -8.63
C SER A 142 -3.46 -8.56 -8.04
N VAL A 143 -2.89 -8.09 -6.93
CA VAL A 143 -3.24 -6.80 -6.32
C VAL A 143 -2.87 -5.66 -7.24
N CYS A 144 -1.63 -5.71 -7.75
CA CYS A 144 -1.11 -4.74 -8.70
C CYS A 144 -1.99 -4.73 -9.94
N GLU A 145 -2.20 -5.89 -10.57
CA GLU A 145 -3.04 -5.99 -11.77
C GLU A 145 -4.46 -5.48 -11.54
N ASN A 146 -5.07 -5.76 -10.39
CA ASN A 146 -6.39 -5.26 -10.05
C ASN A 146 -6.43 -3.72 -9.94
N TYR A 147 -5.45 -3.12 -9.26
CA TYR A 147 -5.35 -1.65 -9.18
C TYR A 147 -5.20 -1.01 -10.55
N PHE A 148 -4.27 -1.50 -11.38
CA PHE A 148 -4.07 -0.94 -12.72
C PHE A 148 -5.29 -1.15 -13.63
N LYS A 149 -6.01 -2.26 -13.49
CA LYS A 149 -7.24 -2.55 -14.24
C LYS A 149 -8.40 -1.63 -13.80
N ALA A 150 -8.66 -1.53 -12.50
CA ALA A 150 -9.75 -0.73 -11.95
C ALA A 150 -9.58 0.77 -12.23
N CYS A 151 -8.34 1.25 -12.17
CA CYS A 151 -8.00 2.65 -12.45
C CYS A 151 -7.67 2.93 -13.92
N MET A 152 -7.90 1.97 -14.82
CA MET A 152 -7.67 2.10 -16.28
C MET A 152 -6.26 2.63 -16.64
N VAL A 153 -5.27 2.35 -15.81
CA VAL A 153 -3.89 2.74 -16.08
C VAL A 153 -3.36 1.78 -17.14
N GLN A 154 -2.92 2.31 -18.28
CA GLN A 154 -2.39 1.49 -19.37
C GLN A 154 -1.20 0.65 -18.85
N THR A 155 -1.41 -0.67 -18.75
CA THR A 155 -0.33 -1.63 -18.56
C THR A 155 0.37 -1.86 -19.90
N ARG A 156 1.65 -2.28 -19.88
CA ARG A 156 2.40 -2.64 -21.11
C ARG A 156 1.66 -3.67 -21.99
N SER A 157 0.84 -4.52 -21.38
CA SER A 157 -0.08 -5.45 -22.05
C SER A 157 -1.24 -4.77 -22.81
N ASN A 158 -1.74 -3.63 -22.32
CA ASN A 158 -2.78 -2.84 -23.01
C ASN A 158 -2.21 -2.02 -24.18
N LEU A 159 -0.94 -1.62 -24.11
CA LEU A 159 -0.25 -0.97 -25.24
C LEU A 159 -0.12 -1.91 -26.46
N LEU A 160 0.07 -3.22 -26.20
CA LEU A 160 0.10 -4.27 -27.23
C LEU A 160 -1.28 -4.63 -27.79
N SER A 161 -2.37 -4.38 -27.05
CA SER A 161 -3.73 -4.63 -27.54
C SER A 161 -4.29 -3.47 -28.37
N LEU A 162 -3.88 -2.22 -28.08
CA LEU A 162 -4.16 -1.04 -28.89
C LEU A 162 -3.43 -1.07 -30.25
N THR A 163 -2.18 -1.53 -30.28
CA THR A 163 -1.43 -1.70 -31.53
C THR A 163 -1.98 -2.83 -32.42
N ARG A 164 -2.66 -3.84 -31.85
CA ARG A 164 -3.35 -4.89 -32.62
C ARG A 164 -4.73 -4.50 -33.16
N ARG A 165 -5.35 -3.41 -32.68
CA ARG A 165 -6.62 -2.90 -33.25
C ARG A 165 -6.42 -1.91 -34.40
N LEU A 166 -5.16 -1.52 -34.65
CA LEU A 166 -4.76 -0.62 -35.74
C LEU A 166 -4.20 -1.38 -36.95
N HIS A 167 -4.37 -2.70 -37.00
CA HIS A 167 -4.05 -3.55 -38.15
C HIS A 167 -5.24 -4.43 -38.52
#